data_AF-A0A953YDW4-F1
#
_entry.id   AF-A0A953YDW4-F1
#
_cell.length_a   1.000
_cell.length_b   1.000
_cell.length_c   1.000
_cell.angle_alpha   90.00
_cell.angle_beta   90.00
_cell.angle_gamma   90.00
#
_symmetry.space_group_name_H-M   'P 1'
#
loop_
_entity.id
_entity.type
_entity.pdbx_description
1 polymer ?
#
loop_
_entity_poly.entity_id
_entity_poly.type
_entity_poly.pdbx_seq_one_letter_code
_entity_poly.pdbx_strand_id
1 'polypeptide(L)'
;MAPEMRALVEAGAHAVLPLIPLHPRGTHREADWSDALAEALHGRTEVRIAHGRVDVVSASYAIEVDWFDKWHEGLGQAQHYGLATGKAPAVALILKPDEWPLDERTLSKLAVIREVTNALGVEVFLLRLAPPRQAAMRWR
;
A
#
# COMPACT_ATOMS: atom_id res chain seq x y z
N MET A 1 27.73 -7.45 16.37
CA MET A 1 26.27 -7.44 16.14
C MET A 1 25.70 -8.73 16.71
N ALA A 2 24.56 -8.68 17.42
CA ALA A 2 23.98 -9.85 18.07
C ALA A 2 23.56 -10.94 17.04
N PRO A 3 23.78 -12.24 17.32
CA PRO A 3 23.46 -13.34 16.40
C PRO A 3 21.99 -13.37 15.95
N GLU A 4 21.10 -12.89 16.80
CA GLU A 4 19.65 -12.78 16.60
C GLU A 4 19.29 -11.86 15.43
N MET A 5 20.09 -10.81 15.26
CA MET A 5 19.94 -9.80 14.21
C MET A 5 20.45 -10.30 12.85
N ARG A 6 21.26 -11.36 12.85
CA ARG A 6 21.84 -11.96 11.65
C ARG A 6 20.87 -12.94 10.98
N ALA A 7 20.09 -13.67 11.77
CA ALA A 7 19.04 -14.57 11.26
C ALA A 7 17.90 -13.81 10.56
N LEU A 8 17.54 -12.61 11.04
CA LEU A 8 16.52 -11.77 10.40
C LEU A 8 16.97 -11.23 9.03
N VAL A 9 18.28 -11.03 8.85
CA VAL A 9 18.88 -10.51 7.61
C VAL A 9 19.15 -11.63 6.60
N GLU A 10 19.46 -12.84 7.07
CA GLU A 10 19.80 -14.00 6.22
C GLU A 10 18.56 -14.78 5.73
N ALA A 11 17.37 -14.58 6.31
CA ALA A 11 16.14 -15.31 5.95
C ALA A 11 15.28 -14.70 4.80
N GLY A 12 15.68 -13.57 4.19
CA GLY A 12 14.99 -13.13 2.98
C GLY A 12 15.16 -11.66 2.65
N ALA A 13 16.01 -11.38 1.66
CA ALA A 13 16.08 -10.11 0.96
C ALA A 13 14.80 -9.73 0.17
N HIS A 14 13.65 -10.38 0.45
CA HIS A 14 12.34 -10.21 -0.21
C HIS A 14 11.18 -9.94 0.76
N ALA A 15 11.45 -9.76 2.06
CA ALA A 15 10.43 -9.78 3.12
C ALA A 15 9.80 -8.43 3.49
N VAL A 16 10.19 -7.31 2.86
CA VAL A 16 9.65 -5.98 3.24
C VAL A 16 8.64 -5.51 2.21
N LEU A 17 7.36 -5.47 2.59
CA LEU A 17 6.33 -4.72 1.88
C LEU A 17 6.64 -3.23 1.99
N PRO A 18 6.72 -2.47 0.88
CA PRO A 18 6.91 -1.03 0.96
C PRO A 18 5.79 -0.42 1.80
N LEU A 19 6.17 0.14 2.95
CA LEU A 19 5.27 0.84 3.87
C LEU A 19 5.35 2.34 3.59
N ILE A 20 4.27 2.92 3.11
CA ILE A 20 4.16 4.31 2.70
C ILE A 20 3.38 5.08 3.79
N PRO A 21 4.06 5.90 4.60
CA PRO A 21 3.38 6.82 5.49
C PRO A 21 2.77 7.99 4.71
N LEU A 22 1.47 8.22 4.85
CA LEU A 22 0.72 9.28 4.17
C LEU A 22 0.01 10.22 5.16
N HIS A 23 -0.27 11.44 4.72
CA HIS A 23 -1.08 12.43 5.46
C HIS A 23 -2.45 12.60 4.75
N PRO A 24 -3.35 11.61 4.78
CA PRO A 24 -4.67 11.74 4.16
C PRO A 24 -5.51 12.81 4.87
N ARG A 25 -6.44 13.43 4.14
CA ARG A 25 -7.34 14.47 4.69
C ARG A 25 -8.28 13.93 5.78
N GLY A 26 -8.57 12.64 5.72
CA GLY A 26 -9.33 11.89 6.71
C GLY A 26 -8.86 10.44 6.73
N THR A 27 -9.10 9.73 7.83
CA THR A 27 -8.60 8.35 8.02
C THR A 27 -9.65 7.28 7.79
N HIS A 28 -10.89 7.65 7.45
CA HIS A 28 -12.04 6.73 7.41
C HIS A 28 -12.54 6.40 6.00
N ARG A 29 -12.07 7.12 4.96
CA ARG A 29 -12.53 6.93 3.58
C ARG A 29 -11.35 6.56 2.70
N GLU A 30 -11.50 5.51 1.88
CA GLU A 30 -10.51 5.11 0.88
C GLU A 30 -10.12 6.27 -0.03
N ALA A 31 -11.08 7.10 -0.45
CA ALA A 31 -10.82 8.28 -1.29
C ALA A 31 -9.78 9.25 -0.68
N ASP A 32 -9.76 9.44 0.64
CA ASP A 32 -8.78 10.32 1.28
C ASP A 32 -7.36 9.73 1.22
N TRP A 33 -7.24 8.40 1.21
CA TRP A 33 -5.98 7.67 1.02
C TRP A 33 -5.55 7.63 -0.44
N SER A 34 -6.48 7.42 -1.37
CA SER A 34 -6.21 7.47 -2.81
C SER A 34 -5.68 8.83 -3.22
N ASP A 35 -6.28 9.92 -2.73
CA ASP A 35 -5.79 11.29 -2.97
C ASP A 35 -4.35 11.48 -2.46
N ALA A 36 -4.07 11.06 -1.22
CA ALA A 36 -2.74 11.19 -0.63
C ALA A 36 -1.69 10.33 -1.35
N LEU A 37 -2.06 9.13 -1.78
CA LEU A 37 -1.18 8.24 -2.54
C LEU A 37 -0.91 8.81 -3.94
N ALA A 38 -1.94 9.32 -4.61
CA ALA A 38 -1.79 9.96 -5.91
C ALA A 38 -0.88 11.18 -5.83
N GLU A 39 -1.00 12.02 -4.78
CA GLU A 39 -0.08 13.13 -4.55
C GLU A 39 1.37 12.64 -4.40
N ALA A 40 1.60 11.61 -3.56
CA ALA A 40 2.92 11.05 -3.32
C ALA A 40 3.56 10.41 -4.57
N LEU A 41 2.75 9.89 -5.49
CA LEU A 41 3.19 9.21 -6.71
C LEU A 41 3.14 10.10 -7.96
N HIS A 42 2.80 11.40 -7.81
CA HIS A 42 2.51 12.29 -8.94
C HIS A 42 1.48 11.69 -9.93
N GLY A 43 0.50 10.98 -9.39
CA GLY A 43 -0.53 10.27 -10.12
C GLY A 43 -1.84 11.06 -10.26
N ARG A 44 -2.86 10.37 -10.76
CA ARG A 44 -4.23 10.86 -10.87
C ARG A 44 -5.18 9.88 -10.21
N THR A 45 -6.19 10.37 -9.51
CA THR A 45 -7.24 9.54 -8.93
C THR A 45 -8.38 9.29 -9.91
N GLU A 46 -9.17 8.24 -9.63
CA GLU A 46 -10.51 8.05 -10.19
C GLU A 46 -10.53 7.98 -11.74
N VAL A 47 -9.54 7.32 -12.33
CA VAL A 47 -9.37 7.23 -13.80
C VAL A 47 -10.33 6.21 -14.38
N ARG A 48 -11.29 6.67 -15.20
CA ARG A 48 -12.28 5.81 -15.85
C ARG A 48 -11.64 4.85 -16.87
N ILE A 49 -12.08 3.60 -16.82
CA ILE A 49 -11.77 2.54 -17.80
C ILE A 49 -13.08 1.89 -18.27
N ALA A 50 -13.00 0.99 -19.25
CA ALA A 50 -14.16 0.18 -19.62
C ALA A 50 -14.61 -0.65 -18.40
N HIS A 51 -15.87 -0.50 -18.01
CA HIS A 51 -16.48 -1.24 -16.90
C HIS A 51 -15.78 -1.07 -15.53
N GLY A 52 -15.15 0.08 -15.28
CA GLY A 52 -14.52 0.33 -13.99
C GLY A 52 -13.89 1.70 -13.86
N ARG A 53 -13.20 1.90 -12.74
CA ARG A 53 -12.46 3.11 -12.44
C ARG A 53 -11.27 2.73 -11.57
N VAL A 54 -10.08 3.16 -11.98
CA VAL A 54 -8.85 2.92 -11.25
C VAL A 54 -8.70 3.98 -10.17
N ASP A 55 -8.50 3.59 -8.92
CA ASP A 55 -8.38 4.52 -7.80
C ASP A 55 -7.20 5.46 -7.94
N VAL A 56 -6.02 4.94 -8.31
CA VAL A 56 -4.82 5.74 -8.56
C VAL A 56 -4.07 5.22 -9.79
N VAL A 57 -3.76 6.13 -10.72
CA VAL A 57 -2.89 5.86 -11.88
C VAL A 57 -1.65 6.74 -11.80
N SER A 58 -0.47 6.12 -11.78
CA SER A 58 0.81 6.82 -11.89
C SER A 58 1.45 6.61 -13.26
N ALA A 59 2.70 7.06 -13.43
CA ALA A 59 3.48 6.78 -14.63
C ALA A 59 3.57 5.25 -14.89
N SER A 60 3.80 4.47 -13.83
CA SER A 60 4.11 3.03 -13.94
C SER A 60 2.98 2.10 -13.50
N TYR A 61 2.09 2.54 -12.61
CA TYR A 61 1.15 1.65 -11.93
C TYR A 61 -0.32 2.03 -12.18
N ALA A 62 -1.17 1.02 -12.19
CA ALA A 62 -2.61 1.13 -11.99
C ALA A 62 -2.94 0.46 -10.66
N ILE A 63 -3.42 1.25 -9.71
CA ILE A 63 -3.47 0.90 -8.29
C ILE A 63 -4.92 0.91 -7.83
N GLU A 64 -5.34 -0.19 -7.21
CA GLU A 64 -6.52 -0.24 -6.35
C GLU A 64 -6.11 0.07 -4.91
N VAL A 65 -6.88 0.91 -4.22
CA VAL A 65 -6.64 1.34 -2.85
C VAL A 65 -7.78 0.83 -1.96
N ASP A 66 -7.49 -0.12 -1.08
CA ASP A 66 -8.53 -0.76 -0.26
C ASP A 66 -8.03 -1.02 1.17
N TRP A 67 -8.93 -1.28 2.10
CA TRP A 67 -8.57 -1.68 3.46
C TRP A 67 -7.84 -3.01 3.49
N PHE A 68 -6.92 -3.16 4.46
CA PHE A 68 -6.10 -4.35 4.62
C PHE A 68 -6.90 -5.68 4.62
N ASP A 69 -8.10 -5.69 5.19
CA ASP A 69 -8.93 -6.89 5.24
C ASP A 69 -9.62 -7.26 3.92
N LYS A 70 -9.67 -6.34 2.95
CA LYS A 70 -10.33 -6.51 1.65
C LYS A 70 -9.34 -6.86 0.52
N TRP A 71 -8.13 -7.28 0.86
CA TRP A 71 -7.05 -7.55 -0.10
C TRP A 71 -7.40 -8.54 -1.23
N HIS A 72 -8.30 -9.50 -1.01
CA HIS A 72 -8.75 -10.40 -2.08
C HIS A 72 -9.55 -9.68 -3.17
N GLU A 73 -10.45 -8.78 -2.78
CA GLU A 73 -11.24 -7.96 -3.71
C GLU A 73 -10.30 -7.00 -4.44
N GLY A 74 -9.44 -6.32 -3.70
CA GLY A 74 -8.51 -5.35 -4.27
C GLY A 74 -7.49 -5.97 -5.24
N LEU A 75 -7.06 -7.21 -4.98
CA LEU A 75 -6.18 -7.98 -5.88
C LEU A 75 -6.83 -8.27 -7.24
N GLY A 76 -8.13 -8.61 -7.26
CA GLY A 76 -8.87 -8.85 -8.51
C GLY A 76 -9.03 -7.56 -9.31
N GLN A 77 -9.35 -6.47 -8.63
CA GLN A 77 -9.47 -5.14 -9.25
C GLN A 77 -8.14 -4.65 -9.82
N ALA A 78 -7.05 -4.76 -9.06
CA ALA A 78 -5.71 -4.39 -9.51
C ALA A 78 -5.30 -5.09 -10.81
N GLN A 79 -5.54 -6.41 -10.93
CA GLN A 79 -5.26 -7.16 -12.17
C GLN A 79 -6.06 -6.63 -13.36
N HIS A 80 -7.36 -6.42 -13.17
CA HIS A 80 -8.22 -5.85 -14.22
C HIS A 80 -7.69 -4.48 -14.66
N TYR A 81 -7.30 -3.62 -13.71
CA TYR A 81 -6.81 -2.28 -14.00
C TYR A 81 -5.48 -2.27 -14.74
N GLY A 82 -4.55 -3.15 -14.35
CA GLY A 82 -3.27 -3.31 -15.07
C GLY A 82 -3.50 -3.69 -16.53
N LEU A 83 -4.37 -4.67 -16.78
CA LEU A 83 -4.76 -5.07 -18.14
C LEU A 83 -5.44 -3.94 -18.92
N ALA A 84 -6.40 -3.25 -18.31
CA ALA A 84 -7.17 -2.19 -18.98
C ALA A 84 -6.34 -0.94 -19.31
N THR A 85 -5.27 -0.67 -18.56
CA THR A 85 -4.44 0.53 -18.71
C THR A 85 -3.07 0.27 -19.34
N GLY A 86 -2.65 -0.99 -19.45
CA GLY A 86 -1.30 -1.38 -19.88
C GLY A 86 -0.21 -1.04 -18.85
N LYS A 87 -0.57 -0.83 -17.58
CA LYS A 87 0.34 -0.49 -16.48
C LYS A 87 0.56 -1.68 -15.56
N ALA A 88 1.60 -1.62 -14.73
CA ALA A 88 1.81 -2.63 -13.71
C ALA A 88 0.64 -2.62 -12.70
N PRO A 89 -0.06 -3.76 -12.48
CA PRO A 89 -1.13 -3.83 -11.51
C PRO A 89 -0.57 -3.76 -10.09
N ALA A 90 -1.22 -2.99 -9.22
CA ALA A 90 -0.85 -2.96 -7.82
C ALA A 90 -2.05 -2.79 -6.89
N VAL A 91 -1.90 -3.28 -5.65
CA VAL A 91 -2.86 -3.06 -4.57
C VAL A 91 -2.17 -2.29 -3.44
N ALA A 92 -2.76 -1.18 -3.01
CA ALA A 92 -2.30 -0.40 -1.87
C ALA A 92 -3.26 -0.64 -0.70
N LEU A 93 -2.78 -1.37 0.32
CA LEU A 93 -3.59 -1.81 1.44
C LEU A 93 -3.47 -0.84 2.61
N ILE A 94 -4.60 -0.26 3.03
CA ILE A 94 -4.66 0.69 4.13
C ILE A 94 -4.70 -0.04 5.47
N LEU A 95 -3.73 0.27 6.33
CA LEU A 95 -3.74 -0.05 7.74
C LEU A 95 -4.46 1.06 8.51
N LYS A 96 -5.45 0.67 9.32
CA LYS A 96 -6.11 1.60 10.24
C LYS A 96 -5.11 2.10 11.29
N PRO A 97 -5.33 3.30 11.87
CA PRO A 97 -4.41 3.85 12.86
C PRO A 97 -4.16 2.93 14.08
N ASP A 98 -5.16 2.16 14.49
CA ASP A 98 -5.11 1.22 15.62
C ASP A 98 -4.51 -0.15 15.25
N GLU A 99 -4.28 -0.42 13.96
CA GLU A 99 -3.55 -1.61 13.46
C GLU A 99 -2.02 -1.37 13.41
N TRP A 100 -1.55 -0.22 13.90
CA TRP A 100 -0.13 0.12 13.98
C TRP A 100 0.32 0.32 15.45
N PRO A 101 1.43 -0.31 15.90
CA PRO A 101 2.34 -1.18 15.14
C PRO A 101 1.74 -2.55 14.81
N LEU A 102 2.29 -3.20 13.79
CA LEU A 102 1.84 -4.51 13.33
C LEU A 102 2.08 -5.57 14.42
N ASP A 103 1.08 -6.42 14.66
CA ASP A 103 1.19 -7.61 15.51
C ASP A 103 1.58 -8.86 14.69
N GLU A 104 1.87 -9.97 15.38
CA GLU A 104 2.28 -11.24 14.76
C GLU A 104 1.23 -11.80 13.78
N ARG A 105 -0.06 -11.60 14.09
CA ARG A 105 -1.17 -12.04 13.23
C ARG A 105 -1.16 -11.27 11.91
N THR A 106 -0.97 -9.96 11.98
CA THR A 106 -0.90 -9.07 10.82
C THR A 106 0.32 -9.40 9.98
N LEU A 107 1.50 -9.61 10.60
CA LEU A 107 2.71 -10.04 9.91
C LEU A 107 2.54 -11.39 9.19
N SER A 108 1.91 -12.37 9.83
CA SER A 108 1.62 -13.68 9.21
C SER A 108 0.69 -13.54 8.00
N LYS A 109 -0.34 -12.69 8.10
CA LYS A 109 -1.24 -12.40 6.98
C LYS A 109 -0.52 -11.67 5.83
N LEU A 110 0.38 -10.73 6.15
CA LEU A 110 1.20 -10.03 5.16
C LEU A 110 2.11 -10.97 4.37
N ALA A 111 2.66 -12.02 5.00
CA ALA A 111 3.45 -13.03 4.31
C ALA A 111 2.62 -13.76 3.25
N VAL A 112 1.39 -14.16 3.59
CA VAL A 112 0.45 -14.80 2.65
C VAL A 112 0.08 -13.85 1.52
N ILE A 113 -0.26 -12.59 1.83
CA ILE A 113 -0.59 -11.57 0.82
C ILE A 113 0.58 -11.43 -0.16
N ARG A 114 1.81 -11.28 0.35
CA ARG A 114 3.02 -11.13 -0.47
C ARG A 114 3.24 -12.34 -1.40
N GLU A 115 3.10 -13.55 -0.87
CA GLU A 115 3.26 -14.78 -1.66
C GLU A 115 2.26 -14.81 -2.82
N VAL A 116 0.98 -14.56 -2.53
CA VAL A 116 -0.09 -14.58 -3.53
C VAL A 116 0.07 -13.46 -4.56
N THR A 117 0.35 -12.22 -4.14
CA THR A 117 0.52 -11.09 -5.06
C THR A 117 1.70 -11.31 -5.99
N ASN A 118 2.82 -11.85 -5.47
CA ASN A 118 3.99 -12.18 -6.28
C ASN A 118 3.67 -13.25 -7.33
N ALA A 119 2.98 -14.32 -6.93
CA ALA A 119 2.59 -15.40 -7.86
C ALA A 119 1.67 -14.92 -8.99
N LEU A 120 0.91 -13.84 -8.75
CA LEU A 120 -0.02 -13.25 -9.71
C LEU A 120 0.54 -12.03 -10.44
N GLY A 121 1.80 -11.65 -10.18
CA GLY A 121 2.44 -10.50 -10.82
C GLY A 121 1.80 -9.15 -10.45
N VAL A 122 1.28 -9.04 -9.22
CA VAL A 122 0.68 -7.81 -8.69
C VAL A 122 1.60 -7.24 -7.61
N GLU A 123 1.93 -5.95 -7.72
CA GLU A 123 2.68 -5.25 -6.68
C GLU A 123 1.77 -4.94 -5.49
N VAL A 124 2.35 -4.88 -4.29
CA VAL A 124 1.60 -4.54 -3.08
C VAL A 124 2.34 -3.53 -2.23
N PHE A 125 1.62 -2.51 -1.81
CA PHE A 125 2.06 -1.44 -0.92
C PHE A 125 1.22 -1.47 0.36
N LEU A 126 1.82 -1.13 1.50
CA LEU A 126 1.08 -0.86 2.73
C LEU A 126 1.00 0.65 2.94
N LEU A 127 -0.20 1.16 3.22
CA LEU A 127 -0.42 2.55 3.57
C LEU A 127 -0.66 2.65 5.08
N ARG A 128 0.01 3.60 5.72
CA ARG A 128 -0.23 3.91 7.14
C ARG A 128 -0.34 5.41 7.35
N LEU A 129 -0.97 5.78 8.46
CA LEU A 129 -1.02 7.18 8.85
C LEU A 129 0.41 7.63 9.23
N ALA A 130 0.88 8.66 8.55
CA ALA A 130 2.14 9.30 8.90
C ALA A 130 2.01 9.96 10.27
N PRO A 131 3.08 9.96 11.09
CA PRO A 131 3.07 10.71 12.34
C PRO A 131 2.80 12.20 12.08
N PRO A 132 2.25 12.93 13.07
CA PRO A 132 2.08 14.37 12.97
C PRO A 132 3.39 15.03 12.56
N ARG A 133 3.32 15.98 11.62
CA ARG A 133 4.49 16.78 11.25
C ARG A 133 4.94 17.50 12.51
N GLN A 134 6.16 17.24 12.98
CA GLN A 134 6.72 18.02 14.08
C GLN A 134 6.70 19.48 13.64
N ALA A 135 5.94 20.32 14.34
CA ALA A 135 6.02 21.75 14.15
C ALA A 135 7.48 22.12 14.39
N ALA A 136 8.13 22.75 13.41
CA ALA A 136 9.51 23.19 13.53
C ALA A 136 9.66 23.89 14.88
N MET A 137 10.38 23.26 15.80
CA MET A 137 10.62 23.74 17.14
C MET A 137 11.41 25.04 16.97
N ARG A 138 10.69 26.16 17.00
CA ARG A 138 11.28 27.50 16.96
C ARG A 138 12.00 27.64 18.29
N TRP A 139 13.28 27.32 18.31
CA TRP A 139 14.19 27.78 19.36
C TRP A 139 14.08 29.32 19.36
N ARG A 140 13.51 29.86 20.43
CA ARG A 140 13.60 31.27 20.78
C ARG A 140 14.82 31.47 21.66
#